data_AF-A0A3P5Y6R7-F1
#
_entry.id   AF-A0A3P5Y6R7-F1
#
_cell.length_a   1.000
_cell.length_b   1.000
_cell.length_c   1.000
_cell.angle_alpha   90.00
_cell.angle_beta   90.00
_cell.angle_gamma   90.00
#
_symmetry.space_group_name_H-M   'P 1'
#
loop_
_entity.id
_entity.type
_entity.pdbx_description
1 polymer ?
#
loop_
_entity_poly.entity_id
_entity_poly.type
_entity_poly.pdbx_seq_one_letter_code
_entity_poly.pdbx_strand_id
1 'polypeptide(L)'
;MFELRRYFNYKARYLFDSICEVIYSLIFITGIIIIFDSDKPINLINFFIYYSMTNIILLANEELEYEIRTDQYANISTTKCTPMMIYITRSLTYFIWSTFIFSISILLSYPFFYKKFTIPSLDMVGLMVITALNCISFLVIYVLTIKLTERFKRISVILNLFNTIMLFYSGLVFPTSFASYADLLDIFLN
;
A
#
# COMPACT_ATOMS: atom_id res chain seq x y z
N MET A 1 -17.62 7.21 -8.84
CA MET A 1 -17.86 6.40 -10.06
C MET A 1 -17.14 6.94 -11.29
N PHE A 2 -17.15 8.26 -11.56
CA PHE A 2 -16.39 8.87 -12.66
C PHE A 2 -14.86 8.67 -12.55
N GLU A 3 -14.27 8.88 -11.37
CA GLU A 3 -12.82 8.70 -11.15
C GLU A 3 -12.36 7.25 -11.39
N LEU A 4 -13.13 6.28 -10.89
CA LEU A 4 -12.83 4.87 -11.10
C LEU A 4 -12.82 4.52 -12.60
N ARG A 5 -13.84 4.95 -13.34
CA ARG A 5 -13.89 4.73 -14.80
C ARG A 5 -12.75 5.44 -15.54
N ARG A 6 -12.40 6.67 -15.14
CA ARG A 6 -11.25 7.41 -15.69
C ARG A 6 -9.95 6.63 -15.51
N TYR A 7 -9.71 6.16 -14.29
CA TYR A 7 -8.49 5.43 -13.92
C TYR A 7 -8.37 4.10 -14.66
N PHE A 8 -9.43 3.28 -14.70
CA PHE A 8 -9.41 2.02 -15.44
C PHE A 8 -9.26 2.21 -16.95
N ASN A 9 -9.89 3.24 -17.53
CA ASN A 9 -9.68 3.57 -18.95
C ASN A 9 -8.24 3.99 -19.23
N TYR A 10 -7.59 4.71 -18.30
CA TYR A 10 -6.17 5.04 -18.40
C TYR A 10 -5.30 3.77 -18.37
N LYS A 11 -5.49 2.90 -17.38
CA LYS A 11 -4.74 1.62 -17.28
C LYS A 11 -4.95 0.71 -18.49
N ALA A 12 -6.18 0.64 -19.02
CA ALA A 12 -6.48 -0.11 -20.23
C ALA A 12 -5.89 0.50 -21.51
N ARG A 13 -5.63 1.81 -21.54
CA ARG A 13 -4.95 2.47 -22.66
C ARG A 13 -3.43 2.28 -22.59
N TYR A 14 -2.88 2.26 -21.37
CA TYR A 14 -1.48 2.02 -21.08
C TYR A 14 -1.27 0.61 -20.51
N LEU A 15 -1.62 -0.40 -21.33
CA LEU A 15 -1.51 -1.81 -20.94
C LEU A 15 -0.08 -2.21 -20.58
N PHE A 16 0.91 -1.68 -21.30
CA PHE A 16 2.32 -1.97 -21.02
C PHE A 16 2.71 -1.56 -19.60
N ASP A 17 2.35 -0.34 -19.18
CA ASP A 17 2.60 0.13 -17.82
C ASP A 17 1.90 -0.75 -16.78
N SER A 18 0.66 -1.16 -17.07
CA SER A 18 -0.10 -2.08 -16.20
C SER A 18 0.57 -3.46 -16.07
N ILE A 19 1.16 -3.98 -17.15
CA ILE A 19 1.94 -5.22 -17.12
C ILE A 19 3.22 -5.03 -16.29
N CYS A 20 3.92 -3.92 -16.46
CA CYS A 20 5.10 -3.59 -15.67
C CYS A 20 4.77 -3.51 -14.18
N GLU A 21 3.63 -2.91 -13.79
CA GLU A 21 3.18 -2.88 -12.39
C GLU A 21 2.99 -4.27 -11.79
N VAL A 22 2.41 -5.20 -12.55
CA VAL A 22 2.28 -6.60 -12.11
C VAL A 22 3.66 -7.25 -11.96
N ILE A 23 4.57 -7.04 -12.92
CA ILE A 23 5.94 -7.57 -12.83
C ILE A 23 6.69 -6.99 -11.62
N TYR A 24 6.57 -5.69 -11.36
CA TYR A 24 7.20 -5.07 -10.18
C TYR A 24 6.64 -5.65 -8.88
N SER A 25 5.32 -5.81 -8.78
CA SER A 25 4.69 -6.45 -7.63
C SER A 25 5.15 -7.90 -7.46
N LEU A 26 5.29 -8.67 -8.56
CA LEU A 26 5.83 -10.02 -8.53
C LEU A 26 7.26 -10.07 -8.01
N ILE A 27 8.14 -9.20 -8.52
CA ILE A 27 9.53 -9.09 -8.07
C ILE A 27 9.58 -8.73 -6.59
N PHE A 28 8.72 -7.80 -6.15
CA PHE A 28 8.64 -7.39 -4.76
C PHE A 28 8.22 -8.53 -3.83
N ILE A 29 7.11 -9.22 -4.15
CA ILE A 29 6.63 -10.37 -3.37
C ILE A 29 7.69 -11.48 -3.35
N THR A 30 8.25 -11.81 -4.51
CA THR A 30 9.28 -12.84 -4.64
C THR A 30 10.53 -12.49 -3.84
N GLY A 31 10.98 -11.23 -3.92
CA GLY A 31 12.13 -10.72 -3.17
C GLY A 31 11.90 -10.81 -1.67
N ILE A 32 10.72 -10.45 -1.18
CA ILE A 32 10.37 -10.62 0.24
C ILE A 32 10.43 -12.09 0.64
N ILE A 33 9.82 -13.00 -0.13
CA ILE A 33 9.83 -14.43 0.22
C ILE A 33 11.25 -15.01 0.25
N ILE A 34 12.11 -14.62 -0.70
CA ILE A 34 13.51 -15.08 -0.76
C ILE A 34 14.31 -14.54 0.42
N ILE A 35 14.13 -13.27 0.80
CA ILE A 35 14.79 -12.69 1.98
C ILE A 35 14.29 -13.37 3.26
N PHE A 36 13.01 -13.73 3.29
CA PHE A 36 12.35 -14.41 4.40
C PHE A 36 12.52 -15.93 4.35
N ASP A 37 13.75 -16.40 4.13
CA ASP A 37 14.15 -17.81 4.24
C ASP A 37 14.15 -18.29 5.70
N SER A 38 13.04 -18.02 6.40
CA SER A 38 12.70 -18.58 7.69
C SER A 38 11.77 -19.78 7.50
N ASP A 39 11.85 -20.73 8.42
CA ASP A 39 10.95 -21.90 8.45
C ASP A 39 9.48 -21.50 8.71
N LYS A 40 9.21 -20.25 9.11
CA LYS A 40 7.88 -19.76 9.44
C LYS A 40 7.18 -19.18 8.20
N PRO A 41 5.91 -19.56 7.96
CA PRO A 41 5.14 -19.00 6.86
C PRO A 41 4.77 -17.53 7.12
N ILE A 42 4.70 -16.76 6.03
CA ILE A 42 4.32 -15.36 6.01
C ILE A 42 2.79 -15.25 6.16
N ASN A 43 2.37 -14.40 7.10
CA ASN A 43 0.97 -14.06 7.29
C ASN A 43 0.46 -13.19 6.14
N LEU A 44 -0.43 -13.76 5.32
CA LEU A 44 -0.94 -13.14 4.10
C LEU A 44 -1.75 -11.87 4.39
N ILE A 45 -2.49 -11.81 5.50
CA ILE A 45 -3.32 -10.65 5.86
C ILE A 45 -2.42 -9.46 6.23
N ASN A 46 -1.43 -9.69 7.09
CA ASN A 46 -0.49 -8.63 7.48
C ASN A 46 0.33 -8.14 6.27
N PHE A 47 0.75 -9.07 5.42
CA PHE A 47 1.46 -8.73 4.20
C PHE A 47 0.60 -7.92 3.22
N PHE A 48 -0.67 -8.30 3.05
CA PHE A 48 -1.63 -7.55 2.23
C PHE A 48 -1.88 -6.14 2.77
N ILE A 49 -2.03 -5.98 4.08
CA ILE A 49 -2.24 -4.67 4.73
C ILE A 49 -1.03 -3.78 4.48
N TYR A 50 0.18 -4.28 4.75
CA TYR A 50 1.43 -3.57 4.50
C TYR A 50 1.56 -3.16 3.03
N TYR A 51 1.39 -4.11 2.11
CA TYR A 51 1.48 -3.88 0.67
C TYR A 51 0.47 -2.83 0.20
N SER A 52 -0.79 -2.97 0.62
CA SER A 52 -1.85 -2.06 0.18
C SER A 52 -1.63 -0.64 0.68
N MET A 53 -1.28 -0.44 1.96
CA MET A 53 -1.05 0.91 2.49
C MET A 53 0.09 1.61 1.77
N THR A 54 1.23 0.94 1.67
CA THR A 54 2.46 1.51 1.08
C THR A 54 2.25 1.84 -0.39
N ASN A 55 1.63 0.93 -1.14
CA ASN A 55 1.39 1.12 -2.57
C ASN A 55 0.38 2.24 -2.85
N ILE A 56 -0.70 2.36 -2.05
CA ILE A 56 -1.68 3.44 -2.22
C ILE A 56 -1.06 4.81 -1.93
N ILE A 57 -0.22 4.91 -0.89
CA ILE A 57 0.47 6.15 -0.54
C ILE A 57 1.45 6.54 -1.66
N LEU A 58 2.22 5.57 -2.19
CA LEU A 58 3.16 5.81 -3.28
C LEU A 58 2.44 6.25 -4.56
N LEU A 59 1.39 5.55 -4.98
CA LEU A 59 0.59 5.91 -6.15
C LEU A 59 0.00 7.31 -6.04
N ALA A 60 -0.56 7.65 -4.88
CA ALA A 60 -1.11 8.98 -4.65
C ALA A 60 -0.04 10.07 -4.72
N ASN A 61 1.15 9.81 -4.16
CA ASN A 61 2.27 10.74 -4.25
C ASN A 61 2.76 10.91 -5.70
N GLU A 62 2.93 9.82 -6.45
CA GLU A 62 3.37 9.85 -7.85
C GLU A 62 2.41 10.65 -8.73
N GLU A 63 1.10 10.37 -8.64
CA GLU A 63 0.08 11.10 -9.40
C GLU A 63 0.06 12.59 -9.02
N LEU A 64 0.19 12.91 -7.72
CA LEU A 64 0.23 14.30 -7.25
C LEU A 64 1.49 15.05 -7.69
N GLU A 65 2.67 14.43 -7.58
CA GLU A 65 3.90 15.03 -8.10
C GLU A 65 3.82 15.27 -9.61
N TYR A 66 3.23 14.35 -10.36
CA TYR A 66 3.01 14.49 -11.79
C TYR A 66 2.06 15.65 -12.12
N GLU A 67 0.91 15.73 -11.43
CA GLU A 67 -0.07 16.80 -11.63
C GLU A 67 0.48 18.18 -11.26
N ILE A 68 1.32 18.28 -10.22
CA ILE A 68 2.01 19.51 -9.84
C ILE A 68 3.04 19.92 -10.91
N ARG A 69 3.80 18.98 -11.48
CA ARG A 69 4.83 19.26 -12.51
C ARG A 69 4.24 19.64 -13.86
N THR A 70 3.05 19.17 -14.17
CA THR A 70 2.37 19.39 -15.46
C THR A 70 1.35 20.54 -15.40
N ASP A 71 1.34 21.31 -14.31
CA ASP A 71 0.38 22.39 -14.02
C ASP A 71 -1.10 21.95 -14.03
N GLN A 72 -1.37 20.64 -14.10
CA GLN A 72 -2.72 20.08 -14.02
C GLN A 72 -3.34 20.27 -12.63
N TYR A 73 -2.50 20.38 -11.60
CA TYR A 73 -2.94 20.67 -10.24
C TYR A 73 -3.70 22.01 -10.13
N ALA A 74 -3.34 23.02 -10.94
CA ALA A 74 -4.06 24.29 -10.99
C ALA A 74 -5.52 24.09 -11.47
N ASN A 75 -5.75 23.19 -12.42
CA ASN A 75 -7.10 22.85 -12.91
C ASN A 75 -7.93 22.08 -11.88
N ILE A 76 -7.27 21.38 -10.94
CA ILE A 76 -7.94 20.68 -9.84
C ILE A 76 -8.30 21.67 -8.72
N SER A 77 -7.48 22.70 -8.52
CA SER A 77 -7.78 23.77 -7.55
C SER A 77 -8.96 24.65 -7.95
N THR A 78 -9.34 24.68 -9.24
CA THR A 78 -10.48 25.45 -9.76
C THR A 78 -11.80 24.66 -9.79
N THR A 79 -11.77 23.36 -9.48
CA THR A 79 -12.97 22.53 -9.31
C THR A 79 -13.71 22.86 -7.99
N LYS A 80 -15.01 22.52 -7.91
CA LYS A 80 -15.84 22.74 -6.70
C LYS A 80 -15.40 21.96 -5.46
N CYS A 81 -14.54 20.95 -5.62
CA CYS A 81 -14.04 20.11 -4.54
C CYS A 81 -12.59 20.48 -4.22
N THR A 82 -12.21 20.44 -2.95
CA THR A 82 -10.81 20.66 -2.55
C THR A 82 -9.93 19.52 -3.07
N PRO A 83 -8.65 19.78 -3.41
CA PRO A 83 -7.70 18.74 -3.85
C PRO A 83 -7.67 17.55 -2.89
N MET A 84 -7.69 17.82 -1.59
CA MET A 84 -7.76 16.80 -0.54
C MET A 84 -8.94 15.83 -0.69
N MET A 85 -10.16 16.32 -0.97
CA MET A 85 -11.33 15.45 -1.15
C MET A 85 -11.22 14.57 -2.40
N ILE A 86 -10.60 15.09 -3.45
CA ILE A 86 -10.38 14.34 -4.70
C ILE A 86 -9.42 13.18 -4.42
N TYR A 87 -8.30 13.44 -3.74
CA TYR A 87 -7.35 12.39 -3.38
C TYR A 87 -7.91 11.37 -2.40
N ILE A 88 -8.72 11.77 -1.42
CA ILE A 88 -9.45 10.82 -0.56
C ILE A 88 -10.35 9.91 -1.41
N THR A 89 -11.04 10.47 -2.41
CA THR A 89 -11.91 9.69 -3.31
C THR A 89 -11.10 8.76 -4.22
N ARG A 90 -9.94 9.21 -4.70
CA ARG A 90 -9.03 8.41 -5.53
C ARG A 90 -8.37 7.27 -4.73
N SER A 91 -8.18 7.43 -3.43
CA SER A 91 -7.61 6.37 -2.57
C SER A 91 -8.36 5.04 -2.66
N LEU A 92 -9.70 5.08 -2.77
CA LEU A 92 -10.52 3.87 -2.98
C LEU A 92 -10.23 3.21 -4.34
N THR A 93 -9.98 4.02 -5.37
CA THR A 93 -9.64 3.51 -6.70
C THR A 93 -8.26 2.86 -6.68
N TYR A 94 -7.29 3.49 -6.03
CA TYR A 94 -5.95 2.91 -5.81
C TYR A 94 -6.01 1.62 -4.99
N PHE A 95 -6.87 1.56 -3.97
CA PHE A 95 -7.07 0.36 -3.16
C PHE A 95 -7.59 -0.81 -4.00
N ILE A 96 -8.62 -0.59 -4.83
CA ILE A 96 -9.18 -1.63 -5.71
C ILE A 96 -8.11 -2.14 -6.69
N TRP A 97 -7.35 -1.23 -7.30
CA TRP A 97 -6.29 -1.57 -8.24
C TRP A 97 -5.13 -2.33 -7.57
N SER A 98 -4.66 -1.84 -6.41
CA SER A 98 -3.60 -2.48 -5.64
C SER A 98 -4.01 -3.89 -5.18
N THR A 99 -5.26 -4.07 -4.77
CA THR A 99 -5.83 -5.37 -4.39
C THR A 99 -5.84 -6.33 -5.57
N PHE A 100 -6.20 -5.85 -6.76
CA PHE A 100 -6.19 -6.65 -7.98
C PHE A 100 -4.76 -7.11 -8.34
N ILE A 101 -3.80 -6.18 -8.35
CA ILE A 101 -2.39 -6.50 -8.63
C ILE A 101 -1.83 -7.49 -7.60
N PHE A 102 -2.09 -7.27 -6.32
CA PHE A 102 -1.63 -8.16 -5.26
C PHE A 102 -2.18 -9.57 -5.43
N SER A 103 -3.48 -9.69 -5.73
CA SER A 103 -4.14 -10.98 -5.93
C SER A 103 -3.53 -11.75 -7.10
N ILE A 104 -3.30 -11.08 -8.23
CA ILE A 104 -2.60 -11.68 -9.38
C ILE A 104 -1.20 -12.13 -8.98
N SER A 105 -0.48 -11.28 -8.25
CA SER A 105 0.91 -11.54 -7.88
C SER A 105 1.03 -12.75 -6.95
N ILE A 106 0.13 -12.87 -5.97
CA ILE A 106 0.05 -14.04 -5.10
C ILE A 106 -0.29 -15.30 -5.89
N LEU A 107 -1.30 -15.25 -6.77
CA LEU A 107 -1.70 -16.38 -7.62
C LEU A 107 -0.54 -16.91 -8.48
N LEU A 108 0.22 -15.99 -9.09
CA LEU A 108 1.38 -16.33 -9.92
C LEU A 108 2.58 -16.83 -9.09
N SER A 109 2.74 -16.35 -7.86
CA SER A 109 3.80 -16.79 -6.94
C SER A 109 3.51 -18.15 -6.28
N TYR A 110 2.24 -18.55 -6.21
CA TYR A 110 1.78 -19.74 -5.50
C TYR A 110 2.47 -21.06 -5.93
N PRO A 111 2.72 -21.33 -7.23
CA PRO A 111 3.42 -22.54 -7.67
C PRO A 111 4.88 -22.61 -7.18
N PHE A 112 5.53 -21.46 -6.99
CA PHE A 112 6.95 -21.37 -6.61
C PHE A 112 7.16 -21.41 -5.10
N PHE A 113 6.18 -20.93 -4.32
CA PHE A 113 6.31 -20.73 -2.86
C PHE A 113 5.21 -21.46 -2.08
N TYR A 114 4.90 -22.69 -2.50
CA TYR A 114 3.92 -23.54 -1.84
C TYR A 114 4.24 -23.69 -0.34
N LYS A 115 3.24 -23.50 0.54
CA LYS A 115 3.33 -23.49 2.02
C LYS A 115 4.07 -22.31 2.69
N LYS A 116 4.63 -21.36 1.95
CA LYS A 116 5.23 -20.15 2.55
C LYS A 116 4.19 -19.09 2.95
N PHE A 117 2.93 -19.23 2.56
CA PHE A 117 1.84 -18.34 2.96
C PHE A 117 0.87 -19.02 3.92
N THR A 118 0.49 -18.30 4.98
CA THR A 118 -0.59 -18.70 5.89
C THR A 118 -1.65 -17.60 6.00
N ILE A 119 -2.90 -18.04 6.07
CA ILE A 119 -4.02 -17.17 6.42
C ILE A 119 -4.22 -17.35 7.93
N PRO A 120 -4.00 -16.32 8.76
CA PRO A 120 -4.18 -16.44 10.19
C PRO A 120 -5.66 -16.62 10.53
N SER A 121 -5.97 -17.48 11.50
CA SER A 121 -7.29 -17.52 12.13
C SER A 121 -7.38 -16.38 13.13
N LEU A 122 -8.00 -15.27 12.74
CA LEU A 122 -8.28 -14.15 13.65
C LEU A 122 -9.72 -14.27 14.15
N ASP A 123 -9.92 -14.04 15.45
CA ASP A 123 -11.26 -13.83 15.99
C ASP A 123 -11.87 -12.53 15.42
N MET A 124 -13.20 -12.47 15.33
CA MET A 124 -13.93 -11.36 14.71
C MET A 124 -13.64 -10.03 15.41
N VAL A 125 -13.50 -10.04 16.74
CA VAL A 125 -13.14 -8.84 17.52
C VAL A 125 -11.72 -8.39 17.19
N GLY A 126 -10.76 -9.32 17.17
CA GLY A 126 -9.37 -9.02 16.81
C GLY A 126 -9.26 -8.46 15.39
N LEU A 127 -10.00 -9.01 14.43
CA LEU A 127 -10.06 -8.50 13.06
C LEU A 127 -10.60 -7.07 13.01
N MET A 128 -11.68 -6.75 13.74
CA MET A 128 -12.24 -5.39 13.80
C MET A 128 -11.25 -4.38 14.40
N VAL A 129 -10.56 -4.73 15.48
CA VAL A 129 -9.59 -3.83 16.13
C VAL A 129 -8.39 -3.58 15.21
N ILE A 130 -7.81 -4.64 14.63
CA ILE A 130 -6.67 -4.53 13.73
C ILE A 130 -7.03 -3.69 12.50
N THR A 131 -8.19 -3.94 11.89
CA THR A 131 -8.63 -3.18 10.71
C THR A 131 -8.91 -1.71 11.04
N ALA A 132 -9.52 -1.41 12.19
CA ALA A 132 -9.76 -0.03 12.63
C ALA A 132 -8.45 0.74 12.86
N LEU A 133 -7.50 0.16 13.60
CA LEU A 133 -6.19 0.78 13.86
C LEU A 133 -5.42 1.04 12.57
N ASN A 134 -5.42 0.06 11.66
CA ASN A 134 -4.78 0.18 10.35
C ASN A 134 -5.46 1.23 9.47
N CYS A 135 -6.79 1.34 9.51
CA CYS A 135 -7.51 2.38 8.76
C CYS A 135 -7.17 3.78 9.26
N ILE A 136 -7.11 3.97 10.58
CA ILE A 136 -6.74 5.25 11.20
C ILE A 136 -5.29 5.62 10.85
N SER A 137 -4.34 4.69 11.04
CA SER A 137 -2.93 4.93 10.73
C SER A 137 -2.73 5.26 9.24
N PHE A 138 -3.38 4.51 8.35
CA PHE A 138 -3.39 4.77 6.92
C PHE A 138 -3.88 6.18 6.60
N LEU A 139 -5.04 6.58 7.12
CA LEU A 139 -5.62 7.90 6.84
C LEU A 139 -4.70 9.03 7.30
N VAL A 140 -4.11 8.92 8.50
CA VAL A 140 -3.17 9.92 9.01
C VAL A 140 -1.96 10.06 8.10
N ILE A 141 -1.32 8.94 7.74
CA ILE A 141 -0.12 8.94 6.89
C ILE A 141 -0.45 9.44 5.47
N TYR A 142 -1.60 9.03 4.94
CA TYR A 142 -2.07 9.43 3.60
C TYR A 142 -2.30 10.94 3.52
N VAL A 143 -2.98 11.52 4.53
CA VAL A 143 -3.22 12.97 4.61
C VAL A 143 -1.91 13.75 4.76
N LEU A 144 -1.00 13.27 5.61
CA LEU A 144 0.32 13.88 5.79
C LEU A 144 1.10 13.86 4.48
N THR A 145 1.09 12.74 3.75
CA THR A 145 1.74 12.59 2.45
C THR A 145 1.25 13.65 1.48
N ILE A 146 -0.06 13.76 1.26
CA ILE A 146 -0.64 14.74 0.32
C ILE A 146 -0.20 16.16 0.69
N LYS A 147 -0.34 16.56 1.95
CA LYS A 147 0.04 17.91 2.40
C LYS A 147 1.54 18.18 2.23
N LEU A 148 2.38 17.19 2.49
CA LEU A 148 3.82 17.32 2.29
C LEU A 148 4.16 17.43 0.80
N THR A 149 3.52 16.64 -0.07
CA THR A 149 3.72 16.73 -1.52
C THR A 149 3.25 18.07 -2.07
N GLU A 150 2.12 18.61 -1.61
CA GLU A 150 1.65 19.96 -1.98
C GLU A 150 2.66 21.04 -1.57
N ARG A 151 3.22 20.94 -0.36
CA ARG A 151 4.17 21.93 0.17
C ARG A 151 5.55 21.87 -0.49
N PHE A 152 6.09 20.66 -0.66
CA PHE A 152 7.48 20.46 -1.09
C PHE A 152 7.61 20.08 -2.57
N LYS A 153 6.50 19.82 -3.27
CA LYS A 153 6.38 19.43 -4.69
C LYS A 153 7.06 18.10 -5.08
N ARG A 154 7.99 17.61 -4.27
CA ARG A 154 8.69 16.34 -4.46
C ARG A 154 9.09 15.76 -3.11
N ILE A 155 8.48 14.65 -2.72
CA ILE A 155 8.80 13.92 -1.48
C ILE A 155 9.04 12.43 -1.71
N SER A 156 8.96 11.94 -2.96
CA SER A 156 9.13 10.53 -3.32
C SER A 156 10.34 9.86 -2.67
N VAL A 157 11.49 10.56 -2.59
CA VAL A 157 12.71 10.00 -1.97
C VAL A 157 12.53 9.74 -0.48
N ILE A 158 11.93 10.71 0.23
CA ILE A 158 11.65 10.59 1.67
C ILE A 158 10.61 9.49 1.90
N LEU A 159 9.60 9.42 1.04
CA LEU A 159 8.54 8.43 1.16
C LEU A 159 9.05 7.01 0.91
N ASN A 160 9.91 6.82 -0.09
CA ASN A 160 10.60 5.56 -0.33
C ASN A 160 11.51 5.17 0.83
N LEU A 161 12.24 6.13 1.43
CA LEU A 161 13.04 5.87 2.63
C LEU A 161 12.16 5.39 3.80
N PHE A 162 11.04 6.08 4.06
CA PHE A 162 10.10 5.65 5.10
C PHE A 162 9.50 4.27 4.81
N ASN A 163 9.16 3.98 3.56
CA ASN A 163 8.67 2.67 3.14
C ASN A 163 9.71 1.57 3.44
N THR A 164 10.98 1.80 3.09
CA THR A 164 12.08 0.88 3.40
C THR A 164 12.27 0.69 4.91
N ILE A 165 12.20 1.76 5.70
CA ILE A 165 12.26 1.68 7.17
C ILE A 165 11.10 0.84 7.68
N MET A 166 9.87 1.14 7.28
CA MET A 166 8.68 0.38 7.68
C MET A 166 8.79 -1.09 7.28
N LEU A 167 9.33 -1.40 6.11
CA LEU A 167 9.58 -2.77 5.68
C LEU A 167 10.51 -3.50 6.67
N PHE A 168 11.61 -2.88 7.06
CA PHE A 168 12.57 -3.46 8.01
C PHE A 168 11.97 -3.66 9.41
N TYR A 169 11.15 -2.71 9.88
CA TYR A 169 10.54 -2.76 11.22
C TYR A 169 9.20 -3.49 11.28
N SER A 170 8.60 -3.81 10.14
CA SER A 170 7.31 -4.53 10.06
C SER A 170 7.37 -5.98 10.56
N GLY A 171 8.57 -6.50 10.86
CA GLY A 171 8.79 -7.92 11.11
C GLY A 171 8.70 -8.79 9.86
N LEU A 172 8.51 -8.20 8.66
CA LEU A 172 8.43 -8.90 7.37
C LEU A 172 9.79 -9.09 6.68
N VAL A 173 10.87 -8.45 7.15
CA VAL A 173 12.22 -8.62 6.59
C VAL A 173 13.23 -9.11 7.62
N PHE A 174 13.12 -8.68 8.87
CA PHE A 174 13.92 -9.21 9.97
C PHE A 174 13.00 -9.73 11.07
N PRO A 175 13.29 -10.89 11.69
CA PRO A 175 12.66 -11.26 12.95
C PRO A 175 13.07 -10.23 13.99
N THR A 176 12.17 -9.30 14.31
CA THR A 176 12.43 -8.22 15.25
C THR A 176 12.56 -8.79 16.65
N SER A 177 13.72 -8.61 17.30
CA SER A 177 13.97 -8.92 18.72
C SER A 177 13.39 -7.89 19.69
N PHE A 178 12.66 -6.91 19.18
CA PHE A 178 11.98 -5.86 19.95
C PHE A 178 10.48 -6.09 19.90
N ALA A 179 9.78 -5.64 20.95
CA ALA A 179 8.32 -5.73 21.07
C ALA A 179 7.64 -5.38 19.74
N SER A 180 7.11 -6.40 19.09
CA SER A 180 6.37 -6.29 17.85
C SER A 180 5.03 -5.60 18.11
N TYR A 181 4.39 -5.11 17.05
CA TYR A 181 3.02 -4.60 17.15
C TYR A 181 2.05 -5.64 17.73
N ALA A 182 2.33 -6.94 17.53
CA ALA A 182 1.59 -8.04 18.15
C ALA A 182 1.82 -8.08 19.68
N ASP A 183 3.05 -7.89 20.14
CA ASP A 183 3.37 -7.83 21.58
C ASP A 183 2.71 -6.62 22.27
N LEU A 184 2.62 -5.48 21.56
CA LEU A 184 1.87 -4.31 22.04
C LEU A 184 0.37 -4.58 22.12
N LEU A 185 -0.20 -5.27 21.14
CA LEU A 185 -1.61 -5.69 21.14
C LEU A 185 -1.93 -6.68 22.27
N ASP A 186 -1.04 -7.64 22.53
CA ASP A 186 -1.18 -8.59 23.64
C ASP A 186 -1.10 -7.93 25.02
N ILE A 187 -0.42 -6.79 25.14
CA ILE A 187 -0.39 -5.96 26.36
C ILE A 187 -1.72 -5.20 26.55
N PHE A 188 -2.39 -4.80 25.47
CA PHE A 188 -3.66 -4.07 25.55
C PHE A 188 -4.90 -4.98 25.68
N LEU A 189 -4.77 -6.26 25.28
CA LEU A 189 -5.86 -7.24 25.28
C LEU A 189 -5.84 -8.21 26.48
N ASN A 190 -4.81 -8.14 27.33
CA ASN A 190 -4.77 -8.75 28.67
C ASN A 190 -5.02 -7.71 29.76
#